data_AF-A0A5M7B1V5-F1
#
_entry.id   AF-A0A5M7B1V5-F1
#
_cell.length_a   1.000
_cell.length_b   1.000
_cell.length_c   1.000
_cell.angle_alpha   90.00
_cell.angle_beta   90.00
_cell.angle_gamma   90.00
#
_symmetry.space_group_name_H-M   'P 1'
#
loop_
_entity.id
_entity.type
_entity.pdbx_description
1 polymer ?
#
loop_
_entity_poly.entity_id
_entity_poly.type
_entity_poly.pdbx_seq_one_letter_code
_entity_poly.pdbx_strand_id
1 'polypeptide(L)'
;MIKFFKNIRKALLNNKKFRKYLIYGIGEIVLVVIGILLALAINNYNENKKNKNKSIANLREIQKNLIEDVKSSEMIKNSYLETYFRKKEIFDFQSPLTIEDFENGLFPKIGEFANHFVIDRSGYQNLMNHIDDLPHEFLFLLNDFRTLYIDNSSIIDIYNAQLLNTVNSHQNFLSHQDWEVYSMKYGIKSKDEIDYYINNYKYKNYVLKYINDKKNIFLRSQLYRIIAIKTYKKIDSLLKIDESNFPEYLLNSIKTKDYEGKLGIYQYKGKIDGERFFIMDNKLCSNYYNGTQVDFSKSLLIHRKMNDSLFITLSDKNPDLWQFNKNKKSIIHLGSDLELIKMD
;
A
#
# COMPACT_ATOMS: atom_id res chain seq x y z
N MET A 1 57.52 -18.94 -16.33
CA MET A 1 57.19 -20.24 -16.97
C MET A 1 57.89 -21.35 -16.21
N ILE A 2 57.11 -22.37 -15.81
CA ILE A 2 57.60 -23.59 -15.15
C ILE A 2 58.81 -24.15 -15.92
N LYS A 3 59.92 -24.43 -15.21
CA LYS A 3 61.21 -24.88 -15.78
C LYS A 3 61.07 -26.09 -16.74
N PHE A 4 60.04 -26.90 -16.53
CA PHE A 4 59.67 -28.07 -17.34
C PHE A 4 59.43 -27.72 -18.83
N PHE A 5 58.57 -26.74 -19.12
CA PHE A 5 58.25 -26.33 -20.51
C PHE A 5 59.44 -25.66 -21.21
N LYS A 6 60.31 -24.99 -20.45
CA LYS A 6 61.54 -24.34 -20.95
C LYS A 6 62.56 -25.37 -21.47
N ASN A 7 62.71 -26.49 -20.76
CA ASN A 7 63.66 -27.55 -21.15
C ASN A 7 63.17 -28.33 -22.38
N ILE A 8 61.86 -28.57 -22.49
CA ILE A 8 61.25 -29.23 -23.65
C ILE A 8 61.38 -28.38 -24.93
N ARG A 9 61.17 -27.05 -24.82
CA ARG A 9 61.38 -26.11 -25.94
C ARG A 9 62.82 -26.14 -26.47
N LYS A 10 63.82 -26.10 -25.58
CA LYS A 10 65.24 -26.18 -25.98
C LYS A 10 65.58 -27.50 -26.68
N ALA A 11 65.06 -28.62 -26.18
CA ALA A 11 65.30 -29.94 -26.77
C ALA A 11 64.65 -30.13 -28.16
N LEU A 12 63.50 -29.47 -28.41
CA LEU A 12 62.79 -29.52 -29.70
C LEU A 12 63.43 -28.63 -30.78
N LEU A 13 64.00 -27.48 -30.37
CA LEU A 13 64.74 -26.56 -31.25
C LEU A 13 66.07 -27.17 -31.74
N ASN A 14 66.82 -27.85 -30.87
CA ASN A 14 68.10 -28.49 -31.22
C ASN A 14 67.96 -29.66 -32.22
N ASN A 15 66.76 -30.24 -32.38
CA ASN A 15 66.54 -31.43 -33.21
C ASN A 15 66.03 -31.13 -34.65
N LYS A 16 66.11 -29.89 -35.16
CA LYS A 16 65.53 -29.46 -36.47
C LYS A 16 64.02 -29.73 -36.65
N LYS A 17 63.25 -29.94 -35.56
CA LYS A 17 61.80 -30.27 -35.61
C LYS A 17 60.91 -29.02 -35.50
N PHE A 18 61.09 -28.05 -36.39
CA PHE A 18 60.37 -26.76 -36.37
C PHE A 18 58.83 -26.90 -36.31
N ARG A 19 58.25 -27.84 -37.08
CA ARG A 19 56.80 -28.11 -37.07
C ARG A 19 56.29 -28.57 -35.69
N LYS A 20 57.07 -29.37 -34.96
CA LYS A 20 56.71 -29.81 -33.60
C LYS A 20 56.86 -28.69 -32.57
N TYR A 21 57.84 -27.81 -32.76
CA TYR A 21 58.01 -26.60 -31.94
C TYR A 21 56.81 -25.65 -32.08
N LEU A 22 56.32 -25.43 -33.31
CA LEU A 22 55.18 -24.55 -33.58
C LEU A 22 53.88 -25.08 -32.91
N ILE A 23 53.61 -26.39 -33.03
CA ILE A 23 52.46 -27.05 -32.39
C ILE A 23 52.55 -26.94 -30.86
N TYR A 24 53.75 -27.12 -30.29
CA TYR A 24 53.97 -27.00 -28.84
C TYR A 24 53.81 -25.56 -28.35
N GLY A 25 54.27 -24.57 -29.12
CA GLY A 25 54.08 -23.14 -28.83
C GLY A 25 52.61 -22.73 -28.86
N ILE A 26 51.84 -23.23 -29.83
CA ILE A 26 50.38 -23.04 -29.89
C ILE A 26 49.71 -23.69 -28.69
N GLY A 27 50.10 -24.91 -28.32
CA GLY A 27 49.57 -25.59 -27.14
C GLY A 27 49.79 -24.81 -25.83
N GLU A 28 50.95 -24.18 -25.67
CA GLU A 28 51.24 -23.34 -24.50
C GLU A 28 50.37 -22.07 -24.46
N ILE A 29 50.16 -21.42 -25.61
CA ILE A 29 49.26 -20.26 -25.72
C ILE A 29 47.83 -20.67 -25.37
N VAL A 30 47.33 -21.78 -25.93
CA VAL A 30 45.99 -22.30 -25.62
C VAL A 30 45.84 -22.60 -24.13
N LEU A 31 46.85 -23.18 -23.49
CA LEU A 31 46.82 -23.51 -22.07
C LEU A 31 46.84 -22.26 -21.17
N VAL A 32 47.60 -21.23 -21.55
CA VAL A 32 47.57 -19.91 -20.88
C VAL A 32 46.21 -19.24 -21.05
N VAL A 33 45.64 -19.26 -22.27
CA VAL A 33 44.31 -18.69 -22.54
C VAL A 33 43.24 -19.38 -21.71
N ILE A 34 43.24 -20.72 -21.63
CA ILE A 34 42.32 -21.47 -20.75
C ILE A 34 42.50 -21.07 -19.29
N GLY A 35 43.74 -20.90 -18.83
CA GLY A 35 44.03 -20.44 -17.47
C GLY A 35 43.45 -19.05 -17.18
N ILE A 36 43.60 -18.11 -18.11
CA ILE A 36 43.03 -16.75 -17.99
C ILE A 36 41.50 -16.79 -18.01
N LEU A 37 40.90 -17.58 -18.92
CA LEU A 37 39.45 -17.71 -19.01
C LEU A 37 38.86 -18.33 -17.75
N LEU A 38 39.50 -19.34 -17.16
CA LEU A 38 39.07 -19.92 -15.88
C LEU A 38 39.19 -18.91 -14.73
N ALA A 39 40.30 -18.17 -14.66
CA ALA A 39 40.48 -17.13 -13.66
C ALA A 39 39.41 -16.03 -13.77
N LEU A 40 39.14 -15.57 -14.99
CA LEU A 40 38.08 -14.60 -15.29
C LEU A 40 36.70 -15.16 -14.93
N ALA A 41 36.40 -16.41 -15.30
CA ALA A 41 35.13 -17.05 -14.99
C ALA A 41 34.89 -17.18 -13.47
N ILE A 42 35.92 -17.57 -12.71
CA ILE A 42 35.84 -17.65 -11.24
C ILE A 42 35.64 -16.25 -10.64
N ASN A 43 36.36 -15.25 -11.13
CA ASN A 43 36.20 -13.87 -10.67
C ASN A 43 34.77 -13.36 -10.92
N ASN A 44 34.27 -13.51 -12.14
CA ASN A 44 32.91 -13.09 -12.51
C ASN A 44 31.85 -13.85 -11.71
N TYR A 45 32.06 -15.14 -11.44
CA TYR A 45 31.15 -15.92 -10.58
C TYR A 45 31.11 -15.37 -9.14
N ASN A 46 32.26 -15.07 -8.56
CA ASN A 46 32.35 -14.50 -7.21
C ASN A 46 31.70 -13.10 -7.13
N GLU A 47 31.91 -12.27 -8.14
CA GLU A 47 31.30 -10.95 -8.26
C GLU A 47 29.77 -11.05 -8.38
N ASN A 48 29.27 -11.90 -9.28
CA ASN A 48 27.83 -12.16 -9.43
C ASN A 48 27.20 -12.67 -8.13
N LYS A 49 27.89 -13.55 -7.40
CA LYS A 49 27.44 -14.04 -6.08
C LYS A 49 27.36 -12.90 -5.06
N LYS A 50 28.35 -12.01 -5.03
CA LYS A 50 28.36 -10.83 -4.15
C LYS A 50 27.21 -9.87 -4.48
N ASN A 51 27.00 -9.59 -5.76
CA ASN A 51 25.93 -8.71 -6.25
C ASN A 51 24.55 -9.30 -5.95
N LYS A 52 24.37 -10.61 -6.14
CA LYS A 52 23.15 -11.32 -5.76
C LYS A 52 22.87 -11.21 -4.26
N ASN A 53 23.86 -11.45 -3.40
CA ASN A 53 23.69 -11.33 -1.95
C ASN A 53 23.31 -9.90 -1.51
N LYS A 54 23.92 -8.89 -2.13
CA LYS A 54 23.58 -7.47 -1.91
C LYS A 54 22.14 -7.17 -2.33
N SER A 55 21.72 -7.66 -3.50
CA SER A 55 20.34 -7.53 -3.97
C SER A 55 19.34 -8.21 -3.03
N ILE A 56 19.66 -9.40 -2.52
CA ILE A 56 18.82 -10.09 -1.51
C ILE A 56 18.70 -9.26 -0.23
N ALA A 57 19.79 -8.64 0.24
CA ALA A 57 19.75 -7.76 1.40
C ALA A 57 18.84 -6.54 1.17
N ASN A 58 18.94 -5.89 0.01
CA ASN A 58 18.05 -4.79 -0.38
C ASN A 58 16.58 -5.23 -0.47
N LEU A 59 16.30 -6.42 -1.03
CA LEU A 59 14.94 -6.97 -1.09
C LEU A 59 14.36 -7.22 0.32
N ARG A 60 15.18 -7.67 1.27
CA ARG A 60 14.77 -7.83 2.68
C ARG A 60 14.50 -6.49 3.36
N GLU A 61 15.30 -5.46 3.06
CA GLU A 61 15.03 -4.09 3.51
C GLU A 61 13.68 -3.61 2.97
N ILE A 62 13.43 -3.77 1.66
CA ILE A 62 12.15 -3.47 1.03
C ILE A 62 11.01 -4.23 1.71
N GLN A 63 11.15 -5.52 1.97
CA GLN A 63 10.14 -6.30 2.70
C GLN A 63 9.79 -5.70 4.06
N LYS A 64 10.81 -5.23 4.81
CA LYS A 64 10.60 -4.52 6.08
C LYS A 64 9.85 -3.20 5.86
N ASN A 65 10.25 -2.38 4.89
CA ASN A 65 9.56 -1.13 4.57
C ASN A 65 8.08 -1.40 4.21
N LEU A 66 7.81 -2.40 3.37
CA LEU A 66 6.45 -2.78 2.97
C LEU A 66 5.58 -3.19 4.17
N ILE A 67 6.13 -3.89 5.17
CA ILE A 67 5.38 -4.23 6.40
C ILE A 67 4.98 -2.97 7.16
N GLU A 68 5.90 -2.03 7.34
CA GLU A 68 5.63 -0.77 8.04
C GLU A 68 4.63 0.10 7.28
N ASP A 69 4.76 0.21 5.96
CA ASP A 69 3.80 0.93 5.13
C ASP A 69 2.40 0.29 5.20
N VAL A 70 2.31 -1.05 5.21
CA VAL A 70 1.03 -1.75 5.38
C VAL A 70 0.43 -1.45 6.76
N LYS A 71 1.22 -1.41 7.84
CA LYS A 71 0.74 -0.99 9.16
C LYS A 71 0.23 0.46 9.14
N SER A 72 0.99 1.37 8.54
CA SER A 72 0.62 2.78 8.41
C SER A 72 -0.69 2.96 7.62
N SER A 73 -0.89 2.19 6.54
CA SER A 73 -2.15 2.20 5.78
C SER A 73 -3.38 1.81 6.63
N GLU A 74 -3.20 1.00 7.67
CA GLU A 74 -4.27 0.64 8.60
C GLU A 74 -4.64 1.83 9.49
N MET A 75 -3.65 2.59 9.96
CA MET A 75 -3.86 3.80 10.75
C MET A 75 -4.62 4.85 9.94
N ILE A 76 -4.25 5.04 8.68
CA ILE A 76 -4.94 5.95 7.75
C ILE A 76 -6.40 5.57 7.57
N LYS A 77 -6.67 4.27 7.34
CA LYS A 77 -8.05 3.77 7.27
C LYS A 77 -8.82 4.10 8.55
N ASN A 78 -8.28 3.73 9.71
CA ASN A 78 -8.97 3.93 10.98
C ASN A 78 -9.27 5.42 11.21
N SER A 79 -8.32 6.28 10.89
CA SER A 79 -8.50 7.73 10.99
C SER A 79 -9.58 8.27 10.05
N TYR A 80 -9.62 7.79 8.80
CA TYR A 80 -10.68 8.18 7.86
C TYR A 80 -12.05 7.72 8.35
N LEU A 81 -12.17 6.47 8.82
CA LEU A 81 -13.41 5.90 9.31
C LEU A 81 -13.96 6.65 10.52
N GLU A 82 -13.10 6.94 11.49
CA GLU A 82 -13.47 7.74 12.66
C GLU A 82 -14.02 9.11 12.25
N THR A 83 -13.34 9.79 11.31
CA THR A 83 -13.79 11.09 10.79
C THR A 83 -15.12 10.96 10.03
N TYR A 84 -15.26 9.92 9.22
CA TYR A 84 -16.47 9.66 8.44
C TYR A 84 -17.69 9.44 9.33
N PHE A 85 -17.54 8.70 10.44
CA PHE A 85 -18.65 8.47 11.35
C PHE A 85 -19.00 9.72 12.16
N ARG A 86 -18.00 10.41 12.71
CA ARG A 86 -18.19 11.67 13.44
C ARG A 86 -18.81 12.77 12.58
N LYS A 87 -18.62 12.75 11.25
CA LYS A 87 -19.30 13.69 10.34
C LYS A 87 -20.80 13.70 10.56
N LYS A 88 -21.41 12.53 10.84
CA LYS A 88 -22.86 12.43 11.02
C LYS A 88 -23.32 13.31 12.17
N GLU A 89 -22.53 13.40 13.24
CA GLU A 89 -22.85 14.27 14.39
C GLU A 89 -22.83 15.76 14.02
N ILE A 90 -22.06 16.17 13.00
CA ILE A 90 -22.00 17.55 12.49
C ILE A 90 -23.10 17.85 11.45
N PHE A 91 -23.48 16.85 10.66
CA PHE A 91 -24.46 16.99 9.56
C PHE A 91 -25.85 16.45 9.90
N ASP A 92 -26.07 15.86 11.08
CA ASP A 92 -27.38 15.37 11.49
C ASP A 92 -28.29 16.56 11.82
N PHE A 93 -29.10 16.94 10.84
CA PHE A 93 -30.13 17.96 11.00
C PHE A 93 -31.33 17.47 11.83
N GLN A 94 -31.46 16.16 12.09
CA GLN A 94 -32.56 15.59 12.86
C GLN A 94 -32.28 15.62 14.36
N SER A 95 -31.01 15.51 14.75
CA SER A 95 -30.55 15.62 16.14
C SER A 95 -29.24 16.41 16.23
N PRO A 96 -29.27 17.73 15.95
CA PRO A 96 -28.06 18.54 15.92
C PRO A 96 -27.40 18.59 17.31
N LEU A 97 -26.06 18.57 17.34
CA LEU A 97 -25.30 18.82 18.55
C LEU A 97 -25.71 20.15 19.20
N THR A 98 -25.91 20.14 20.51
CA THR A 98 -26.33 21.31 21.26
C THR A 98 -25.14 22.10 21.81
N ILE A 99 -25.40 23.32 22.27
CA ILE A 99 -24.41 24.13 23.01
C ILE A 99 -23.95 23.36 24.27
N GLU A 100 -24.86 22.67 24.94
CA GLU A 100 -24.56 21.86 26.14
C GLU A 100 -23.63 20.68 25.81
N ASP A 101 -23.81 20.01 24.67
CA ASP A 101 -22.89 18.96 24.21
C ASP A 101 -21.48 19.51 23.96
N PHE A 102 -21.41 20.73 23.41
CA PHE A 102 -20.13 21.40 23.18
C PHE A 102 -19.44 21.80 24.48
N GLU A 103 -20.17 22.40 25.43
CA GLU A 103 -19.66 22.82 26.74
C GLU A 103 -19.18 21.64 27.60
N ASN A 104 -19.84 20.48 27.48
CA ASN A 104 -19.44 19.23 28.14
C ASN A 104 -18.23 18.55 27.49
N GLY A 105 -17.62 19.15 26.45
CA GLY A 105 -16.45 18.61 25.74
C GLY A 105 -16.77 17.39 24.87
N LEU A 106 -18.05 17.17 24.57
CA LEU A 106 -18.51 16.04 23.76
C LEU A 106 -18.43 16.34 22.26
N PHE A 107 -18.09 17.57 21.85
CA PHE A 107 -18.02 17.95 20.45
C PHE A 107 -16.75 17.39 19.76
N PRO A 108 -16.89 16.52 18.75
CA PRO A 108 -15.73 16.07 17.98
C PRO A 108 -15.28 17.18 17.04
N LYS A 109 -14.27 17.96 17.44
CA LYS A 109 -13.59 18.85 16.47
C LYS A 109 -13.04 17.98 15.34
N ILE A 110 -13.47 18.28 14.10
CA ILE A 110 -13.00 17.61 12.90
C ILE A 110 -12.09 18.57 12.15
N GLY A 111 -10.97 18.06 11.65
CA GLY A 111 -10.07 18.82 10.79
C GLY A 111 -8.78 19.31 11.43
N GLU A 112 -8.56 19.06 12.72
CA GLU A 112 -7.42 19.65 13.44
C GLU A 112 -6.05 19.18 12.94
N PHE A 113 -5.97 17.95 12.40
CA PHE A 113 -4.71 17.33 12.03
C PHE A 113 -4.72 16.77 10.59
N ALA A 114 -3.62 16.99 9.88
CA ALA A 114 -3.36 16.40 8.59
C ALA A 114 -2.65 15.05 8.75
N ASN A 115 -3.43 13.96 8.86
CA ASN A 115 -2.88 12.61 9.01
C ASN A 115 -2.36 12.11 7.66
N HIS A 116 -1.05 12.18 7.47
CA HIS A 116 -0.38 11.81 6.21
C HIS A 116 -0.07 10.32 6.12
N PHE A 117 -0.16 9.78 4.92
CA PHE A 117 0.39 8.47 4.60
C PHE A 117 1.79 8.64 3.99
N VAL A 118 2.84 8.23 4.71
CA VAL A 118 4.23 8.34 4.25
C VAL A 118 4.74 6.95 3.88
N ILE A 119 5.35 6.85 2.71
CA ILE A 119 5.96 5.61 2.20
C ILE A 119 7.46 5.67 2.46
N ASP A 120 8.01 4.62 3.06
CA ASP A 120 9.45 4.49 3.23
C ASP A 120 10.10 3.99 1.91
N ARG A 121 10.95 4.84 1.33
CA ARG A 121 11.61 4.59 0.02
C ARG A 121 13.06 4.10 0.18
N SER A 122 13.58 3.91 1.39
CA SER A 122 15.02 3.66 1.61
C SER A 122 15.51 2.42 0.87
N GLY A 123 14.85 1.27 1.07
CA GLY A 123 15.25 0.01 0.44
C GLY A 123 15.12 0.05 -1.08
N TYR A 124 14.09 0.74 -1.59
CA TYR A 124 13.91 0.95 -3.03
C TYR A 124 15.04 1.79 -3.62
N GLN A 125 15.39 2.91 -3.01
CA GLN A 125 16.48 3.78 -3.46
C GLN A 125 17.82 3.03 -3.45
N ASN A 126 18.10 2.28 -2.38
CA ASN A 126 19.29 1.45 -2.27
C ASN A 126 19.38 0.39 -3.37
N LEU A 127 18.25 -0.21 -3.76
CA LEU A 127 18.19 -1.16 -4.87
C LEU A 127 18.43 -0.46 -6.22
N MET A 128 17.76 0.67 -6.47
CA MET A 128 17.84 1.38 -7.75
C MET A 128 19.22 1.99 -8.01
N ASN A 129 19.95 2.41 -6.96
CA ASN A 129 21.34 2.86 -7.08
C ASN A 129 22.29 1.78 -7.61
N HIS A 130 21.87 0.51 -7.59
CA HIS A 130 22.66 -0.64 -8.03
C HIS A 130 21.85 -1.51 -9.00
N ILE A 131 21.01 -0.88 -9.82
CA ILE A 131 20.15 -1.60 -10.77
C ILE A 131 20.95 -2.41 -11.81
N ASP A 132 22.14 -1.94 -12.20
CA ASP A 132 23.02 -2.62 -13.16
C ASP A 132 23.54 -3.97 -12.62
N ASP A 133 23.60 -4.11 -11.30
CA ASP A 133 24.04 -5.33 -10.61
C ASP A 133 22.89 -6.30 -10.30
N LEU A 134 21.66 -5.95 -10.68
CA LEU A 134 20.46 -6.69 -10.29
C LEU A 134 20.38 -8.03 -11.04
N PRO A 135 20.28 -9.18 -10.33
CA PRO A 135 20.08 -10.46 -10.96
C PRO A 135 18.86 -10.46 -11.89
N HIS A 136 18.99 -11.07 -13.07
CA HIS A 136 17.91 -11.12 -14.07
C HIS A 136 16.59 -11.69 -13.51
N GLU A 137 16.68 -12.66 -12.61
CA GLU A 137 15.54 -13.25 -11.90
C GLU A 137 14.74 -12.24 -11.06
N PHE A 138 15.30 -11.08 -10.68
CA PHE A 138 14.59 -10.06 -9.91
C PHE A 138 14.00 -8.93 -10.77
N LEU A 139 14.28 -8.88 -12.08
CA LEU A 139 13.84 -7.80 -12.96
C LEU A 139 12.32 -7.63 -13.02
N PHE A 140 11.55 -8.71 -12.85
CA PHE A 140 10.09 -8.64 -12.89
C PHE A 140 9.48 -7.86 -11.71
N LEU A 141 10.23 -7.70 -10.61
CA LEU A 141 9.79 -6.88 -9.47
C LEU A 141 9.83 -5.38 -9.78
N LEU A 142 10.59 -4.95 -10.81
CA LEU A 142 10.75 -3.53 -11.15
C LEU A 142 9.41 -2.86 -11.49
N ASN A 143 8.47 -3.58 -12.11
CA ASN A 143 7.15 -3.03 -12.40
C ASN A 143 6.32 -2.80 -11.12
N ASP A 144 6.38 -3.74 -10.18
CA ASP A 144 5.74 -3.59 -8.87
C ASP A 144 6.37 -2.40 -8.12
N PHE A 145 7.69 -2.30 -8.11
CA PHE A 145 8.41 -1.19 -7.46
C PHE A 145 8.12 0.16 -8.08
N ARG A 146 8.06 0.28 -9.42
CA ARG A 146 7.60 1.51 -10.08
C ARG A 146 6.19 1.88 -9.63
N THR A 147 5.29 0.91 -9.61
CA THR A 147 3.90 1.14 -9.21
C THR A 147 3.80 1.62 -7.76
N LEU A 148 4.57 1.04 -6.83
CA LEU A 148 4.57 1.40 -5.42
C LEU A 148 5.25 2.75 -5.16
N TYR A 149 6.53 2.85 -5.56
CA TYR A 149 7.42 3.92 -5.12
C TYR A 149 7.45 5.14 -6.05
N ILE A 150 6.93 5.03 -7.27
CA ILE A 150 6.82 6.15 -8.22
C ILE A 150 5.34 6.52 -8.41
N ASP A 151 4.53 5.60 -8.96
CA ASP A 151 3.18 5.93 -9.44
C ASP A 151 2.19 6.16 -8.28
N ASN A 152 2.18 5.30 -7.27
CA ASN A 152 1.34 5.50 -6.09
C ASN A 152 1.90 6.58 -5.18
N SER A 153 3.20 6.58 -4.95
CA SER A 153 3.84 7.49 -4.00
C SER A 153 3.70 8.96 -4.42
N SER A 154 3.85 9.28 -5.71
CA SER A 154 3.62 10.65 -6.21
C SER A 154 2.19 11.14 -5.99
N ILE A 155 1.19 10.28 -6.21
CA ILE A 155 -0.22 10.62 -5.99
C ILE A 155 -0.54 10.77 -4.50
N ILE A 156 0.07 9.94 -3.65
CA ILE A 156 -0.05 10.06 -2.19
C ILE A 156 0.55 11.39 -1.71
N ASP A 157 1.72 11.79 -2.22
CA ASP A 157 2.34 13.07 -1.86
C ASP A 157 1.44 14.26 -2.23
N ILE A 158 0.81 14.21 -3.40
CA ILE A 158 -0.17 15.22 -3.83
C ILE A 158 -1.35 15.28 -2.86
N TYR A 159 -1.93 14.13 -2.49
CA TYR A 159 -3.07 14.10 -1.57
C TYR A 159 -2.70 14.52 -0.14
N ASN A 160 -1.51 14.16 0.34
CA ASN A 160 -0.98 14.64 1.61
C ASN A 160 -0.86 16.16 1.61
N ALA A 161 -0.28 16.74 0.55
CA ALA A 161 -0.14 18.19 0.42
C ALA A 161 -1.50 18.91 0.36
N GLN A 162 -2.49 18.33 -0.34
CA GLN A 162 -3.85 18.85 -0.38
C GLN A 162 -4.52 18.86 0.99
N LEU A 163 -4.41 17.76 1.75
CA LEU A 163 -4.95 17.69 3.11
C LEU A 163 -4.28 18.72 4.02
N LEU A 164 -2.95 18.82 3.96
CA LEU A 164 -2.19 19.81 4.73
C LEU A 164 -2.64 21.23 4.41
N ASN A 165 -2.80 21.56 3.12
CA ASN A 165 -3.30 22.87 2.71
C ASN A 165 -4.71 23.16 3.24
N THR A 166 -5.61 22.17 3.19
CA THR A 166 -6.97 22.29 3.75
C THR A 166 -6.92 22.60 5.26
N VAL A 167 -6.11 21.85 6.02
CA VAL A 167 -5.95 22.06 7.48
C VAL A 167 -5.34 23.44 7.77
N ASN A 168 -4.24 23.80 7.11
CA ASN A 168 -3.56 25.08 7.32
C ASN A 168 -4.46 26.27 6.96
N SER A 169 -5.26 26.16 5.90
CA SER A 169 -6.19 27.22 5.49
C SER A 169 -7.25 27.46 6.56
N HIS A 170 -7.77 26.41 7.19
CA HIS A 170 -8.72 26.54 8.29
C HIS A 170 -8.06 27.06 9.57
N GLN A 171 -6.87 26.59 9.92
CA GLN A 171 -6.11 27.12 11.06
C GLN A 171 -5.82 28.62 10.89
N ASN A 172 -5.44 29.04 9.69
CA ASN A 172 -5.28 30.46 9.36
C ASN A 172 -6.59 31.22 9.49
N PHE A 173 -7.73 30.66 9.06
CA PHE A 173 -9.03 31.30 9.28
C PHE A 173 -9.32 31.49 10.78
N LEU A 174 -9.12 30.44 11.59
CA LEU A 174 -9.37 30.45 13.03
C LEU A 174 -8.50 31.49 13.75
N SER A 175 -7.22 31.61 13.39
CA SER A 175 -6.29 32.55 14.04
C SER A 175 -6.63 34.02 13.80
N HIS A 176 -7.52 34.32 12.85
CA HIS A 176 -8.02 35.67 12.57
C HIS A 176 -9.40 35.94 13.21
N GLN A 177 -9.90 35.05 14.06
CA GLN A 177 -11.17 35.23 14.75
C GLN A 177 -10.96 35.81 16.16
N ASP A 178 -11.70 36.87 16.50
CA ASP A 178 -11.64 37.49 17.83
C ASP A 178 -11.96 36.49 18.95
N TRP A 179 -12.91 35.58 18.70
CA TRP A 179 -13.31 34.55 19.65
C TRP A 179 -12.22 33.49 19.90
N GLU A 180 -11.32 33.25 18.95
CA GLU A 180 -10.20 32.30 19.13
C GLU A 180 -9.18 32.89 20.10
N VAL A 181 -8.85 34.18 19.94
CA VAL A 181 -7.97 34.92 20.86
C VAL A 181 -8.58 34.98 22.27
N TYR A 182 -9.89 35.25 22.36
CA TYR A 182 -10.61 35.22 23.63
C TYR A 182 -10.50 33.84 24.29
N SER A 183 -10.74 32.77 23.54
CA SER A 183 -10.71 31.42 24.08
C SER A 183 -9.33 31.01 24.56
N MET A 184 -8.28 31.32 23.80
CA MET A 184 -6.89 31.05 24.21
C MET A 184 -6.51 31.81 25.48
N LYS A 185 -6.98 33.05 25.64
CA LYS A 185 -6.64 33.89 26.79
C LYS A 185 -7.33 33.44 28.08
N TYR A 186 -8.61 33.08 28.00
CA TYR A 186 -9.43 32.82 29.19
C TYR A 186 -9.73 31.35 29.43
N GLY A 187 -9.42 30.45 28.49
CA GLY A 187 -9.74 29.03 28.58
C GLY A 187 -11.25 28.73 28.48
N ILE A 188 -12.05 29.72 28.07
CA ILE A 188 -13.52 29.62 27.99
C ILE A 188 -13.93 29.85 26.54
N LYS A 189 -14.89 29.06 26.07
CA LYS A 189 -15.42 29.12 24.70
C LYS A 189 -16.49 30.21 24.62
N SER A 190 -16.38 31.11 23.64
CA SER A 190 -17.38 32.16 23.44
C SER A 190 -18.61 31.61 22.70
N LYS A 191 -19.75 32.29 22.79
CA LYS A 191 -20.95 31.91 22.03
C LYS A 191 -20.70 31.88 20.52
N ASP A 192 -19.90 32.81 20.00
CA ASP A 192 -19.57 32.89 18.57
C ASP A 192 -18.71 31.71 18.10
N GLU A 193 -17.78 31.25 18.95
CA GLU A 193 -16.99 30.03 18.66
C GLU A 193 -17.89 28.79 18.62
N ILE A 194 -18.81 28.67 19.59
CA ILE A 194 -19.73 27.54 19.66
C ILE A 194 -20.66 27.53 18.43
N ASP A 195 -21.21 28.69 18.06
CA ASP A 195 -22.06 28.83 16.87
C ASP A 195 -21.31 28.50 15.57
N TYR A 196 -20.03 28.87 15.47
CA TYR A 196 -19.18 28.50 14.34
C TYR A 196 -19.11 27.00 14.12
N TYR A 197 -18.90 26.21 15.18
CA TYR A 197 -18.77 24.76 15.06
C TYR A 197 -20.11 24.04 14.87
N ILE A 198 -21.19 24.53 15.47
CA ILE A 198 -22.50 23.85 15.42
C ILE A 198 -23.30 24.25 14.17
N ASN A 199 -23.43 25.55 13.90
CA ASN A 199 -24.41 26.06 12.95
C ASN A 199 -23.78 26.53 11.63
N ASN A 200 -22.55 27.06 11.68
CA ASN A 200 -21.99 27.79 10.56
C ASN A 200 -21.66 26.91 9.34
N TYR A 201 -22.17 27.32 8.17
CA TYR A 201 -21.95 26.61 6.91
C TYR A 201 -20.47 26.58 6.48
N LYS A 202 -19.65 27.55 6.91
CA LYS A 202 -18.21 27.58 6.59
C LYS A 202 -17.49 26.39 7.23
N TYR A 203 -17.78 26.09 8.50
CA TYR A 203 -17.23 24.90 9.15
C TYR A 203 -17.74 23.61 8.51
N LYS A 204 -19.04 23.54 8.18
CA LYS A 204 -19.62 22.39 7.47
C LYS A 204 -18.96 22.14 6.11
N ASN A 205 -18.75 23.21 5.32
CA ASN A 205 -18.04 23.13 4.04
C ASN A 205 -16.58 22.69 4.22
N TYR A 206 -15.92 23.20 5.26
CA TYR A 206 -14.57 22.77 5.62
C TYR A 206 -14.51 21.27 5.97
N VAL A 207 -15.44 20.78 6.79
CA VAL A 207 -15.53 19.36 7.16
C VAL A 207 -15.75 18.48 5.93
N LEU A 208 -16.61 18.89 4.98
CA LEU A 208 -16.79 18.18 3.71
C LEU A 208 -15.48 18.09 2.91
N LYS A 209 -14.76 19.21 2.78
CA LYS A 209 -13.47 19.25 2.08
C LYS A 209 -12.43 18.36 2.76
N TYR A 210 -12.31 18.47 4.09
CA TYR A 210 -11.37 17.68 4.89
C TYR A 210 -11.63 16.17 4.76
N ILE A 211 -12.90 15.74 4.83
CA ILE A 211 -13.28 14.33 4.65
C ILE A 211 -12.95 13.85 3.25
N ASN A 212 -13.20 14.66 2.22
CA ASN A 212 -12.87 14.31 0.84
C ASN A 212 -11.36 14.15 0.63
N ASP A 213 -10.55 15.04 1.20
CA ASP A 213 -9.09 14.92 1.12
C ASP A 213 -8.59 13.66 1.84
N LYS A 214 -9.12 13.35 3.02
CA LYS A 214 -8.82 12.11 3.73
C LYS A 214 -9.28 10.88 2.96
N LYS A 215 -10.43 10.92 2.29
CA LYS A 215 -10.91 9.83 1.42
C LYS A 215 -9.89 9.52 0.34
N ASN A 216 -9.33 10.54 -0.32
CA ASN A 216 -8.34 10.34 -1.38
C ASN A 216 -7.07 9.64 -0.86
N ILE A 217 -6.54 10.07 0.29
CA ILE A 217 -5.39 9.41 0.93
C ILE A 217 -5.74 7.99 1.36
N PHE A 218 -6.90 7.81 2.00
CA PHE A 218 -7.39 6.49 2.41
C PHE A 218 -7.44 5.53 1.23
N LEU A 219 -8.17 5.88 0.16
CA LEU A 219 -8.31 5.06 -1.02
C LEU A 219 -6.93 4.69 -1.60
N ARG A 220 -6.05 5.68 -1.77
CA ARG A 220 -4.72 5.42 -2.33
C ARG A 220 -3.85 4.56 -1.43
N SER A 221 -3.92 4.75 -0.10
CA SER A 221 -3.19 3.92 0.87
C SER A 221 -3.64 2.46 0.84
N GLN A 222 -4.93 2.19 0.62
CA GLN A 222 -5.43 0.81 0.52
C GLN A 222 -5.01 0.14 -0.78
N LEU A 223 -4.97 0.90 -1.87
CA LEU A 223 -4.41 0.38 -3.12
C LEU A 223 -2.92 0.03 -2.96
N TYR A 224 -2.14 0.95 -2.38
CA TYR A 224 -0.73 0.70 -2.07
C TYR A 224 -0.57 -0.57 -1.23
N ARG A 225 -1.37 -0.72 -0.17
CA ARG A 225 -1.36 -1.89 0.72
C ARG A 225 -1.52 -3.21 -0.04
N ILE A 226 -2.49 -3.29 -0.96
CA ILE A 226 -2.74 -4.51 -1.74
C ILE A 226 -1.52 -4.88 -2.58
N ILE A 227 -0.95 -3.89 -3.27
CA ILE A 227 0.23 -4.09 -4.12
C ILE A 227 1.43 -4.46 -3.24
N ALA A 228 1.64 -3.78 -2.12
CA ALA A 228 2.72 -4.06 -1.16
C ALA A 228 2.69 -5.50 -0.66
N ILE A 229 1.51 -6.02 -0.27
CA ILE A 229 1.34 -7.42 0.16
C ILE A 229 1.65 -8.38 -0.98
N LYS A 230 1.15 -8.11 -2.19
CA LYS A 230 1.42 -8.94 -3.37
C LYS A 230 2.91 -8.98 -3.69
N THR A 231 3.57 -7.82 -3.70
CA THR A 231 5.01 -7.68 -3.97
C THR A 231 5.84 -8.37 -2.88
N TYR A 232 5.48 -8.22 -1.61
CA TYR A 232 6.15 -8.93 -0.51
C TYR A 232 6.13 -10.45 -0.73
N LYS A 233 4.97 -11.02 -1.08
CA LYS A 233 4.83 -12.47 -1.33
C LYS A 233 5.60 -12.92 -2.57
N LYS A 234 5.70 -12.07 -3.61
CA LYS A 234 6.58 -12.36 -4.76
C LYS A 234 8.04 -12.41 -4.35
N ILE A 235 8.47 -11.51 -3.45
CA ILE A 235 9.84 -11.54 -2.89
C ILE A 235 10.05 -12.82 -2.08
N ASP A 236 9.11 -13.24 -1.21
CA ASP A 236 9.21 -14.51 -0.49
C ASP A 236 9.42 -15.70 -1.43
N SER A 237 8.61 -15.78 -2.49
CA SER A 237 8.72 -16.84 -3.49
C SER A 237 10.07 -16.85 -4.21
N LEU A 238 10.59 -15.67 -4.57
CA LEU A 238 11.91 -15.52 -5.20
C LEU A 238 13.05 -15.96 -4.27
N LEU A 239 12.94 -15.59 -3.01
CA LEU A 239 13.93 -15.90 -1.99
C LEU A 239 13.78 -17.33 -1.44
N LYS A 240 12.80 -18.10 -1.95
CA LYS A 240 12.48 -19.46 -1.51
C LYS A 240 12.24 -19.54 0.00
N ILE A 241 11.45 -18.59 0.51
CA ILE A 241 11.03 -18.54 1.90
C ILE A 241 9.77 -19.41 2.04
N ASP A 242 9.89 -20.55 2.72
CA ASP A 242 8.80 -21.52 2.90
C ASP A 242 7.70 -20.98 3.84
N GLU A 243 8.09 -20.32 4.93
CA GLU A 243 7.19 -19.68 5.89
C GLU A 243 7.35 -18.16 5.83
N SER A 244 6.31 -17.47 5.33
CA SER A 244 6.32 -16.01 5.20
C SER A 244 6.41 -15.34 6.57
N ASN A 245 7.38 -14.44 6.72
CA ASN A 245 7.47 -13.57 7.90
C ASN A 245 6.47 -12.40 7.87
N PHE A 246 5.58 -12.35 6.87
CA PHE A 246 4.57 -11.31 6.80
C PHE A 246 3.57 -11.48 7.95
N PRO A 247 3.32 -10.46 8.78
CA PRO A 247 2.44 -10.62 9.93
C PRO A 247 0.99 -10.92 9.51
N GLU A 248 0.46 -12.09 9.91
CA GLU A 248 -0.88 -12.54 9.48
C GLU A 248 -2.00 -11.56 9.87
N TYR A 249 -1.87 -10.87 11.00
CA TYR A 249 -2.85 -9.88 11.45
C TYR A 249 -2.96 -8.67 10.50
N LEU A 250 -1.98 -8.46 9.61
CA LEU A 250 -2.01 -7.46 8.54
C LEU A 250 -2.60 -8.01 7.24
N LEU A 251 -2.67 -9.33 7.07
CA LEU A 251 -3.35 -9.97 5.94
C LEU A 251 -4.87 -9.96 6.07
N ASN A 252 -5.38 -9.65 7.27
CA ASN A 252 -6.80 -9.47 7.50
C ASN A 252 -7.63 -10.71 7.08
N SER A 253 -7.12 -11.90 7.40
CA SER A 253 -7.75 -13.17 7.05
C SER A 253 -9.15 -13.29 7.67
N ILE A 254 -10.07 -13.88 6.92
CA ILE A 254 -11.48 -13.97 7.30
C ILE A 254 -11.80 -15.38 7.79
N LYS A 255 -12.50 -15.51 8.91
CA LYS A 255 -13.13 -16.76 9.32
C LYS A 255 -14.57 -16.78 8.80
N THR A 256 -14.94 -17.79 8.02
CA THR A 256 -16.28 -17.92 7.39
C THR A 256 -17.45 -17.68 8.36
N LYS A 257 -17.31 -18.18 9.60
CA LYS A 257 -18.31 -18.03 10.67
C LYS A 257 -18.62 -16.58 11.05
N ASP A 258 -17.67 -15.66 10.89
CA ASP A 258 -17.88 -14.23 11.21
C ASP A 258 -18.86 -13.52 10.24
N TYR A 259 -19.23 -14.19 9.15
CA TYR A 259 -19.96 -13.64 8.00
C TYR A 259 -21.23 -14.42 7.66
N GLU A 260 -21.55 -15.45 8.43
CA GLU A 260 -22.85 -16.12 8.34
C GLU A 260 -23.98 -15.08 8.51
N GLY A 261 -24.95 -15.09 7.59
CA GLY A 261 -26.02 -14.10 7.52
C GLY A 261 -25.70 -12.82 6.74
N LYS A 262 -24.42 -12.52 6.44
CA LYS A 262 -23.98 -11.35 5.65
C LYS A 262 -23.66 -11.65 4.18
N LEU A 263 -23.56 -12.93 3.83
CA LEU A 263 -23.39 -13.38 2.44
C LEU A 263 -24.76 -13.46 1.74
N GLY A 264 -24.79 -13.17 0.45
CA GLY A 264 -26.02 -13.16 -0.35
C GLY A 264 -26.04 -12.04 -1.38
N ILE A 265 -27.19 -11.88 -2.03
CA ILE A 265 -27.44 -10.79 -2.99
C ILE A 265 -28.14 -9.66 -2.25
N TYR A 266 -27.73 -8.44 -2.53
CA TYR A 266 -28.27 -7.23 -1.93
C TYR A 266 -28.65 -6.25 -3.03
N GLN A 267 -29.86 -5.68 -2.98
CA GLN A 267 -30.34 -4.70 -3.94
C GLN A 267 -30.27 -3.28 -3.39
N TYR A 268 -29.95 -2.30 -4.23
CA TYR A 268 -30.09 -0.89 -3.84
C TYR A 268 -31.56 -0.59 -3.59
N LYS A 269 -31.86 0.10 -2.50
CA LYS A 269 -33.23 0.52 -2.19
C LYS A 269 -33.84 1.29 -3.37
N GLY A 270 -34.88 0.72 -3.97
CA GLY A 270 -35.56 1.31 -5.13
C GLY A 270 -34.90 1.05 -6.49
N LYS A 271 -33.92 0.15 -6.61
CA LYS A 271 -33.35 -0.28 -7.90
C LYS A 271 -33.36 -1.81 -8.03
N ILE A 272 -33.24 -2.31 -9.27
CA ILE A 272 -33.23 -3.75 -9.60
C ILE A 272 -31.82 -4.34 -9.43
N ASP A 273 -30.83 -3.50 -9.70
CA ASP A 273 -29.40 -3.72 -9.59
C ASP A 273 -28.91 -3.73 -8.14
N GLY A 274 -27.79 -4.40 -7.93
CA GLY A 274 -27.28 -4.71 -6.60
C GLY A 274 -25.87 -5.29 -6.60
N GLU A 275 -25.48 -5.80 -5.43
CA GLU A 275 -24.17 -6.41 -5.18
C GLU A 275 -24.35 -7.80 -4.56
N ARG A 276 -23.57 -8.78 -5.03
CA ARG A 276 -23.53 -10.13 -4.46
C ARG A 276 -22.28 -10.30 -3.62
N PHE A 277 -22.43 -10.61 -2.34
CA PHE A 277 -21.31 -10.93 -1.43
C PHE A 277 -21.17 -12.45 -1.23
N PHE A 278 -19.96 -12.98 -1.37
CA PHE A 278 -19.64 -14.40 -1.21
C PHE A 278 -18.22 -14.61 -0.66
N ILE A 279 -17.85 -15.84 -0.31
CA ILE A 279 -16.48 -16.17 0.16
C ILE A 279 -15.77 -17.07 -0.86
N MET A 280 -14.51 -16.77 -1.14
CA MET A 280 -13.61 -17.58 -1.98
C MET A 280 -12.20 -17.52 -1.39
N ASP A 281 -11.55 -18.66 -1.19
CA ASP A 281 -10.17 -18.77 -0.64
C ASP A 281 -9.95 -17.99 0.68
N ASN A 282 -10.90 -18.08 1.62
CA ASN A 282 -10.90 -17.32 2.89
C ASN A 282 -10.89 -15.79 2.71
N LYS A 283 -11.39 -15.30 1.57
CA LYS A 283 -11.58 -13.89 1.24
C LYS A 283 -13.04 -13.63 1.00
N LEU A 284 -13.51 -12.47 1.41
CA LEU A 284 -14.84 -12.00 1.04
C LEU A 284 -14.72 -11.48 -0.40
N CYS A 285 -15.74 -11.65 -1.19
CA CYS A 285 -15.79 -11.19 -2.57
C CYS A 285 -17.10 -10.47 -2.83
N SER A 286 -17.09 -9.50 -3.75
CA SER A 286 -18.31 -8.85 -4.24
C SER A 286 -18.28 -8.65 -5.74
N ASN A 287 -19.46 -8.81 -6.37
CA ASN A 287 -19.65 -8.59 -7.80
C ASN A 287 -20.98 -7.88 -8.05
N TYR A 288 -21.02 -7.07 -9.10
CA TYR A 288 -22.24 -6.43 -9.56
C TYR A 288 -23.28 -7.47 -10.01
N TYR A 289 -24.52 -7.25 -9.58
CA TYR A 289 -25.68 -8.06 -9.89
C TYR A 289 -26.75 -7.22 -10.58
N ASN A 290 -27.25 -7.67 -11.74
CA ASN A 290 -28.20 -6.93 -12.56
C ASN A 290 -29.64 -7.52 -12.53
N GLY A 291 -30.01 -8.24 -11.47
CA GLY A 291 -31.34 -8.82 -11.31
C GLY A 291 -31.55 -10.20 -11.95
N THR A 292 -30.76 -10.59 -12.95
CA THR A 292 -30.87 -11.92 -13.59
C THR A 292 -29.53 -12.60 -13.85
N GLN A 293 -28.43 -11.86 -13.85
CA GLN A 293 -27.08 -12.38 -14.09
C GLN A 293 -26.07 -11.78 -13.11
N VAL A 294 -25.03 -12.57 -12.82
CA VAL A 294 -23.86 -12.15 -12.03
C VAL A 294 -22.72 -11.91 -12.99
N ASP A 295 -22.17 -10.70 -13.00
CA ASP A 295 -21.01 -10.36 -13.82
C ASP A 295 -19.72 -10.74 -13.09
N PHE A 296 -19.21 -11.95 -13.35
CA PHE A 296 -17.95 -12.43 -12.76
C PHE A 296 -16.70 -11.79 -13.35
N SER A 297 -16.80 -11.09 -14.49
CA SER A 297 -15.66 -10.34 -15.06
C SER A 297 -15.20 -9.21 -14.15
N LYS A 298 -16.05 -8.81 -13.20
CA LYS A 298 -15.79 -7.83 -12.14
C LYS A 298 -15.69 -8.48 -10.77
N SER A 299 -15.21 -9.72 -10.68
CA SER A 299 -15.07 -10.39 -9.39
C SER A 299 -13.92 -9.82 -8.57
N LEU A 300 -14.22 -9.42 -7.32
CA LEU A 300 -13.33 -8.61 -6.49
C LEU A 300 -12.98 -9.36 -5.21
N LEU A 301 -11.71 -9.37 -4.84
CA LEU A 301 -11.20 -9.98 -3.61
C LEU A 301 -11.12 -8.92 -2.50
N ILE A 302 -11.63 -9.22 -1.31
CA ILE A 302 -11.88 -8.27 -0.23
C ILE A 302 -11.29 -8.76 1.10
N HIS A 303 -10.82 -7.80 1.92
CA HIS A 303 -10.27 -8.06 3.24
C HIS A 303 -10.71 -7.03 4.33
N ARG A 304 -11.27 -7.56 5.44
CA ARG A 304 -11.36 -7.06 6.84
C ARG A 304 -12.69 -6.49 7.42
N LYS A 305 -12.86 -6.84 8.70
CA LYS A 305 -13.82 -6.41 9.74
C LYS A 305 -13.20 -5.34 10.66
N MET A 306 -13.97 -4.32 11.07
CA MET A 306 -13.67 -3.47 12.24
C MET A 306 -15.00 -3.09 12.91
N ASN A 307 -15.14 -3.32 14.22
CA ASN A 307 -16.30 -2.91 15.05
C ASN A 307 -17.64 -2.91 14.31
N ASP A 308 -18.24 -4.09 14.23
CA ASP A 308 -19.61 -4.33 13.75
C ASP A 308 -19.90 -3.97 12.29
N SER A 309 -18.96 -3.27 11.65
CA SER A 309 -18.97 -2.79 10.28
C SER A 309 -17.94 -3.61 9.47
N LEU A 310 -18.35 -4.08 8.31
CA LEU A 310 -17.51 -4.85 7.39
C LEU A 310 -17.15 -3.94 6.22
N PHE A 311 -15.86 -3.73 6.01
CA PHE A 311 -15.29 -2.79 5.06
C PHE A 311 -14.77 -3.53 3.84
N ILE A 312 -15.00 -2.95 2.66
CA ILE A 312 -14.76 -3.61 1.39
C ILE A 312 -13.98 -2.69 0.46
N THR A 313 -12.69 -2.93 0.29
CA THR A 313 -11.87 -2.21 -0.70
C THR A 313 -11.89 -2.95 -2.04
N LEU A 314 -12.47 -2.33 -3.06
CA LEU A 314 -12.68 -2.90 -4.39
C LEU A 314 -11.45 -2.71 -5.31
N SER A 315 -10.85 -3.81 -5.77
CA SER A 315 -9.93 -3.88 -6.91
C SER A 315 -8.57 -3.16 -6.79
N ASP A 316 -7.61 -3.63 -7.57
CA ASP A 316 -6.29 -3.01 -7.78
C ASP A 316 -6.38 -1.64 -8.48
N LYS A 317 -7.59 -1.09 -8.69
CA LYS A 317 -7.82 0.16 -9.44
C LYS A 317 -8.67 1.19 -8.69
N ASN A 318 -9.72 0.79 -7.96
CA ASN A 318 -10.69 1.72 -7.36
C ASN A 318 -11.22 1.24 -5.99
N PRO A 319 -10.44 1.36 -4.91
CA PRO A 319 -10.90 0.96 -3.59
C PRO A 319 -12.20 1.69 -3.24
N ASP A 320 -13.07 1.02 -2.49
CA ASP A 320 -14.37 1.53 -2.11
C ASP A 320 -14.62 1.22 -0.64
N LEU A 321 -15.78 1.59 -0.11
CA LEU A 321 -16.07 1.40 1.30
C LEU A 321 -17.53 1.04 1.53
N TRP A 322 -17.75 -0.03 2.28
CA TRP A 322 -19.08 -0.54 2.64
C TRP A 322 -19.16 -0.70 4.17
N GLN A 323 -20.36 -0.65 4.72
CA GLN A 323 -20.66 -0.88 6.13
C GLN A 323 -21.88 -1.78 6.27
N PHE A 324 -21.80 -2.83 7.09
CA PHE A 324 -22.93 -3.72 7.35
C PHE A 324 -23.67 -3.24 8.60
N ASN A 325 -24.98 -3.02 8.50
CA ASN A 325 -25.81 -2.72 9.66
C ASN A 325 -26.13 -4.04 10.40
N LYS A 326 -25.92 -4.08 11.72
CA LYS A 326 -26.28 -5.26 12.53
C LYS A 326 -27.77 -5.32 12.86
N ASN A 327 -28.42 -4.17 12.97
CA ASN A 327 -29.80 -4.03 13.44
C ASN A 327 -30.80 -4.10 12.28
N LYS A 328 -30.32 -4.01 11.03
CA LYS A 328 -31.10 -4.10 9.81
C LYS A 328 -30.43 -5.12 8.89
N LYS A 329 -31.17 -5.88 8.09
CA LYS A 329 -30.62 -6.68 6.97
C LYS A 329 -30.11 -5.76 5.83
N SER A 330 -29.35 -4.71 6.15
CA SER A 330 -28.93 -3.67 5.22
C SER A 330 -27.42 -3.37 5.24
N ILE A 331 -26.91 -2.90 4.10
CA ILE A 331 -25.51 -2.49 3.91
C ILE A 331 -25.51 -1.04 3.42
N ILE A 332 -24.58 -0.22 3.92
CA ILE A 332 -24.40 1.19 3.55
C ILE A 332 -23.14 1.32 2.68
N HIS A 333 -23.25 2.03 1.56
CA HIS A 333 -22.11 2.43 0.73
C HIS A 333 -21.54 3.77 1.23
N LEU A 334 -20.23 3.83 1.53
CA LEU A 334 -19.57 4.98 2.16
C LEU A 334 -18.84 5.85 1.11
N GLY A 335 -19.42 5.94 -0.09
CA GLY A 335 -19.11 6.88 -1.16
C GLY A 335 -20.33 7.67 -1.67
N SER A 336 -21.51 7.07 -1.53
CA SER A 336 -22.84 7.64 -1.73
C SER A 336 -23.72 6.93 -0.71
N ASP A 337 -24.29 7.62 0.29
CA ASP A 337 -25.05 6.98 1.39
C ASP A 337 -26.28 6.19 0.87
N LEU A 338 -26.03 4.99 0.36
CA LEU A 338 -27.00 4.10 -0.28
C LEU A 338 -27.27 2.93 0.66
N GLU A 339 -28.55 2.68 0.93
CA GLU A 339 -29.00 1.53 1.70
C GLU A 339 -29.28 0.36 0.74
N LEU A 340 -28.55 -0.73 0.92
CA LEU A 340 -28.78 -2.02 0.28
C LEU A 340 -29.70 -2.88 1.15
N ILE A 341 -30.62 -3.63 0.56
CA ILE A 341 -31.50 -4.58 1.27
C ILE A 341 -31.14 -5.99 0.82
N LYS A 342 -30.94 -6.91 1.77
CA LYS A 342 -30.68 -8.31 1.45
C LYS A 342 -31.90 -8.93 0.77
N MET A 343 -31.68 -9.56 -0.38
CA MET A 343 -32.71 -10.39 -1.03
C MET A 343 -32.83 -11.70 -0.25
N ASP A 344 -34.07 -12.10 0.07
CA ASP A 344 -34.35 -13.40 0.71
C ASP A 344 -34.21 -14.58 -0.27
#